data_AF-A0AAW2WAL9-F1
#
_entry.id   AF-A0AAW2WAL9-F1
#
_cell.length_a   1.000
_cell.length_b   1.000
_cell.length_c   1.000
_cell.angle_alpha   90.00
_cell.angle_beta   90.00
_cell.angle_gamma   90.00
#
_symmetry.space_group_name_H-M   'P 1'
#
loop_
_entity.id
_entity.type
_entity.pdbx_description
1 polymer ?
#
loop_
_entity_poly.entity_id
_entity_poly.type
_entity_poly.pdbx_seq_one_letter_code
_entity_poly.pdbx_strand_id
1 'polypeptide(L)'
;MPLLAGQIEEFEEAIVEYPVHSSGLVDAPKALADIVESLVGAVYVDSDSIDTTCKIIRNLLQPMITPSTLHTHPVTKLYEICQKNKVKLESRDLWKETGEIEFIVDDEFVGRAKYRAKRVVANNRAANEAYQEILRKLRLQTTRDDHD
;
A
#
# COMPACT_ATOMS: atom_id res chain seq x y z
N MET A 1 -17.53 -6.57 -13.40
CA MET A 1 -16.83 -6.99 -12.17
C MET A 1 -15.96 -8.17 -12.51
N PRO A 2 -14.69 -8.22 -12.07
CA PRO A 2 -13.91 -9.45 -12.18
C PRO A 2 -14.63 -10.55 -11.41
N LEU A 3 -14.51 -11.78 -11.89
CA LEU A 3 -14.89 -12.95 -11.11
C LEU A 3 -14.05 -12.97 -9.81
N LEU A 4 -14.58 -13.43 -8.69
CA LEU A 4 -13.85 -13.49 -7.41
C LEU A 4 -12.47 -14.15 -7.57
N ALA A 5 -12.36 -15.19 -8.40
CA ALA A 5 -11.10 -15.85 -8.72
C ALA A 5 -10.04 -14.88 -9.29
N GLY A 6 -10.43 -13.97 -10.20
CA GLY A 6 -9.51 -12.97 -10.75
C GLY A 6 -9.10 -11.92 -9.72
N GLN A 7 -9.98 -11.56 -8.78
CA GLN A 7 -9.61 -10.66 -7.69
C GLN A 7 -8.64 -11.32 -6.71
N ILE A 8 -8.76 -12.64 -6.51
CA ILE A 8 -7.85 -13.42 -5.68
C ILE A 8 -6.48 -13.52 -6.35
N GLU A 9 -6.44 -13.85 -7.65
CA GLU A 9 -5.18 -13.91 -8.42
C GLU A 9 -4.45 -12.56 -8.41
N GLU A 10 -5.15 -11.46 -8.70
CA GLU A 10 -4.59 -10.11 -8.64
C GLU A 10 -4.07 -9.76 -7.23
N PHE A 11 -4.79 -10.20 -6.18
CA PHE A 11 -4.37 -10.01 -4.80
C PHE A 11 -3.11 -10.82 -4.46
N GLU A 12 -3.05 -12.09 -4.89
CA GLU A 12 -1.89 -12.97 -4.71
C GLU A 12 -0.64 -12.41 -5.40
N GLU A 13 -0.76 -11.88 -6.61
CA GLU A 13 0.35 -11.20 -7.29
C GLU A 13 0.77 -9.93 -6.54
N ALA A 14 -0.20 -9.12 -6.12
CA ALA A 14 0.07 -7.84 -5.47
C ALA A 14 0.77 -8.00 -4.11
N ILE A 15 0.48 -9.05 -3.33
CA ILE A 15 1.16 -9.27 -2.04
C ILE A 15 2.62 -9.75 -2.18
N VAL A 16 3.00 -10.25 -3.36
CA VAL A 16 4.41 -10.57 -3.68
C VAL A 16 5.19 -9.29 -3.97
N GLU A 17 4.59 -8.36 -4.72
CA GLU A 17 5.22 -7.09 -5.09
C GLU A 17 5.23 -6.08 -3.92
N TYR A 18 4.13 -6.01 -3.18
CA TYR A 18 3.93 -5.08 -2.07
C TYR A 18 3.76 -5.88 -0.78
N PRO A 19 4.70 -5.83 0.18
CA PRO A 19 4.66 -6.67 1.37
C PRO A 19 3.34 -6.52 2.13
N VAL A 20 2.91 -7.58 2.81
CA VAL A 20 1.74 -7.52 3.70
C VAL A 20 1.93 -6.32 4.63
N HIS A 21 0.90 -5.48 4.79
CA HIS A 21 0.92 -4.19 5.51
C HIS A 21 1.39 -2.96 4.72
N SER A 22 1.33 -3.06 3.39
CA SER A 22 1.68 -2.00 2.44
C SER A 22 0.81 -0.73 2.46
N SER A 23 0.05 -0.44 3.53
CA SER A 23 -0.66 0.83 3.72
C SER A 23 -1.41 1.34 2.48
N GLY A 24 -2.25 0.47 1.90
CA GLY A 24 -3.10 0.83 0.76
C GLY A 24 -2.46 0.68 -0.63
N LEU A 25 -1.36 -0.06 -0.78
CA LEU A 25 -0.80 -0.45 -2.09
C LEU A 25 -1.46 -1.71 -2.69
N VAL A 26 -2.19 -2.48 -1.87
CA VAL A 26 -2.87 -3.73 -2.25
C VAL A 26 -4.38 -3.56 -2.07
N ASP A 27 -5.16 -4.00 -3.04
CA ASP A 27 -6.63 -4.05 -2.94
C ASP A 27 -7.08 -5.48 -2.64
N ALA A 28 -7.37 -5.76 -1.37
CA ALA A 28 -7.84 -7.09 -0.97
C ALA A 28 -9.32 -7.29 -1.36
N PRO A 29 -9.71 -8.46 -1.89
CA PRO A 29 -11.11 -8.74 -2.19
C PRO A 29 -11.95 -8.72 -0.92
N LYS A 30 -13.03 -7.94 -0.91
CA LYS A 30 -13.93 -7.82 0.24
C LYS A 30 -14.46 -9.18 0.73
N ALA A 31 -14.73 -10.10 -0.20
CA ALA A 31 -15.22 -11.44 0.13
C ALA A 31 -14.27 -12.22 1.06
N LEU A 32 -12.95 -11.99 0.99
CA LEU A 32 -12.00 -12.62 1.92
C LEU A 32 -12.18 -12.09 3.35
N ALA A 33 -12.43 -10.78 3.51
CA ALA A 33 -12.76 -10.19 4.80
C ALA A 33 -14.09 -10.72 5.32
N ASP A 34 -15.12 -10.78 4.47
CA ASP A 34 -16.44 -11.31 4.83
C ASP A 34 -16.36 -12.78 5.31
N ILE A 35 -15.49 -13.60 4.71
CA ILE A 35 -15.23 -14.99 5.15
C ILE A 35 -14.62 -15.03 6.56
N VAL A 36 -13.59 -14.21 6.82
CA VAL A 36 -12.95 -14.15 8.14
C VAL A 36 -13.93 -13.66 9.20
N GLU A 37 -14.69 -12.60 8.92
CA GLU A 37 -15.73 -12.07 9.83
C GLU A 37 -16.83 -13.10 10.11
N SER A 38 -17.26 -13.83 9.09
CA SER A 38 -18.25 -14.91 9.24
C SER A 38 -17.71 -16.06 10.10
N LEU A 39 -16.44 -16.43 9.93
CA LEU A 39 -15.78 -17.45 10.76
C LEU A 39 -15.69 -17.01 12.23
N VAL A 40 -15.34 -15.76 12.48
CA VAL A 40 -15.33 -15.19 13.85
C VAL A 40 -16.72 -15.31 14.48
N GLY A 41 -17.77 -14.93 13.73
CA GLY A 41 -19.15 -15.04 14.19
C GLY A 41 -19.58 -16.49 14.46
N ALA A 42 -19.21 -17.43 13.58
CA ALA A 42 -19.53 -18.84 13.74
C ALA A 42 -18.88 -19.44 15.00
N VAL A 43 -17.59 -19.15 15.24
CA VAL A 43 -16.89 -19.59 16.45
C VAL A 43 -17.53 -18.98 17.71
N TYR A 44 -17.96 -17.72 17.64
CA TYR A 44 -18.65 -17.09 18.77
C TYR A 44 -19.99 -17.75 19.08
N VAL A 45 -20.82 -18.00 18.07
CA VAL A 45 -22.12 -18.67 18.22
C VAL A 45 -21.97 -20.09 18.78
N ASP A 46 -20.95 -20.82 18.34
CA ASP A 46 -20.68 -22.18 18.82
C ASP A 46 -20.13 -22.21 20.26
N SER A 47 -19.24 -21.27 20.59
CA SER A 47 -18.56 -21.26 21.89
C SER A 47 -19.31 -20.49 22.99
N ASP A 48 -20.27 -19.63 22.63
CA ASP A 48 -20.93 -18.65 23.50
C ASP A 48 -19.95 -17.87 24.41
N SER A 49 -18.72 -17.66 23.90
CA SER A 49 -17.60 -17.14 24.70
C SER A 49 -16.69 -16.27 23.86
N ILE A 50 -16.67 -14.97 24.18
CA ILE A 50 -15.76 -14.00 23.57
C ILE A 50 -14.31 -14.38 23.84
N ASP A 51 -13.99 -14.86 25.05
CA ASP A 51 -12.62 -15.25 25.41
C ASP A 51 -12.12 -16.43 24.57
N THR A 52 -12.95 -17.45 24.41
CA THR A 52 -12.64 -18.62 23.58
C THR A 52 -12.49 -18.22 22.12
N THR A 53 -13.42 -17.42 21.61
CA THR A 53 -13.38 -16.91 20.23
C THR A 53 -12.10 -16.10 20.00
N CYS A 54 -11.78 -15.15 20.87
CA CYS A 54 -10.58 -14.33 20.75
C CYS A 54 -9.31 -15.18 20.80
N LYS A 55 -9.26 -16.24 21.62
CA LYS A 55 -8.11 -17.16 21.66
C LYS A 55 -7.92 -17.90 20.34
N ILE A 56 -9.00 -18.42 19.75
CA ILE A 56 -8.95 -19.13 18.46
C ILE A 56 -8.55 -18.17 17.33
N ILE A 57 -9.22 -17.03 17.24
CA ILE A 57 -8.98 -16.05 16.18
C ILE A 57 -7.59 -15.41 16.29
N ARG A 58 -7.08 -15.16 17.50
CA ARG A 58 -5.70 -14.67 17.67
C ARG A 58 -4.64 -15.61 17.09
N ASN A 59 -4.86 -16.92 17.17
CA ASN A 59 -3.96 -17.90 16.57
C ASN A 59 -4.05 -17.88 15.04
N LEU A 60 -5.27 -17.74 14.50
CA LEU A 60 -5.51 -17.66 13.05
C LEU A 60 -4.89 -16.40 12.43
N LEU A 61 -4.91 -15.27 13.13
CA LEU A 61 -4.42 -13.97 12.64
C LEU A 61 -2.91 -13.76 12.83
N GLN A 62 -2.15 -14.78 13.27
CA GLN A 62 -0.69 -14.63 13.38
C GLN A 62 -0.01 -14.63 11.99
N PRO A 63 1.01 -13.79 11.77
CA PRO A 63 1.51 -12.74 12.67
C PRO A 63 0.57 -11.51 12.68
N MET A 64 0.26 -11.02 13.88
CA MET A 64 -0.58 -9.82 14.01
C MET A 64 0.23 -8.54 13.77
N ILE A 65 -0.43 -7.56 13.17
CA ILE A 65 0.10 -6.20 13.07
C ILE A 65 0.31 -5.59 14.45
N THR A 66 1.53 -5.15 14.70
CA THR A 66 1.90 -4.32 15.85
C THR A 66 2.17 -2.88 15.38
N PRO A 67 2.11 -1.90 16.29
CA PRO A 67 2.54 -0.54 15.98
C PRO A 67 3.98 -0.46 15.42
N SER A 68 4.87 -1.37 15.82
CA SER A 68 6.26 -1.42 15.31
C SER A 68 6.37 -1.95 13.88
N THR A 69 5.42 -2.78 13.44
CA THR A 69 5.33 -3.25 12.05
C THR A 69 4.56 -2.30 11.13
N LEU A 70 3.96 -1.24 11.68
CA LEU A 70 3.22 -0.27 10.89
C LEU A 70 4.18 0.68 10.17
N HIS A 71 4.20 0.61 8.84
CA HIS A 71 5.01 1.50 8.03
C HIS A 71 4.28 2.83 7.73
N THR A 72 5.03 3.92 7.64
CA THR A 72 4.49 5.22 7.22
C THR A 72 3.88 5.11 5.82
N HIS A 73 2.69 5.67 5.64
CA HIS A 73 1.95 5.66 4.38
C HIS A 73 2.80 6.28 3.24
N PRO A 74 2.79 5.70 2.02
CA PRO A 74 3.68 6.12 0.93
C PRO A 74 3.52 7.59 0.53
N VAL A 75 2.28 8.08 0.51
CA VAL A 75 1.99 9.50 0.24
C VAL A 75 2.62 10.41 1.28
N THR A 76 2.54 10.05 2.57
CA THR A 76 3.15 10.82 3.66
C THR A 76 4.67 10.86 3.50
N LYS A 77 5.31 9.70 3.23
CA LYS A 77 6.75 9.64 2.98
C LYS A 77 7.19 10.54 1.83
N LEU A 78 6.43 10.57 0.74
CA LEU A 78 6.68 11.44 -0.41
C LEU A 78 6.58 12.93 -0.04
N TYR A 79 5.52 13.34 0.66
CA TYR A 79 5.39 14.74 1.09
C TYR A 79 6.51 15.15 2.06
N GLU A 80 6.85 14.29 3.04
CA GLU A 80 7.90 14.55 4.01
C GLU A 80 9.27 14.73 3.34
N ILE A 81 9.62 13.87 2.39
CA ILE A 81 10.91 13.98 1.69
C ILE A 81 10.96 15.22 0.79
N CYS A 82 9.88 15.55 0.09
CA CYS A 82 9.82 16.76 -0.73
C CYS A 82 9.93 18.02 0.14
N GLN A 83 9.21 18.07 1.25
CA GLN A 83 9.26 19.18 2.20
C GLN A 83 10.66 19.36 2.79
N LYS A 84 11.30 18.26 3.21
CA LYS A 84 12.66 18.28 3.77
C LYS A 84 13.69 18.85 2.79
N ASN A 85 13.56 18.52 1.51
CA ASN A 85 14.46 18.97 0.46
C ASN A 85 14.02 20.29 -0.21
N LYS A 86 12.91 20.89 0.24
CA LYS A 86 12.36 22.15 -0.29
C LYS A 86 12.06 22.12 -1.80
N VAL A 87 11.69 20.95 -2.31
CA VAL A 87 11.32 20.76 -3.72
C VAL A 87 9.81 20.84 -3.89
N LYS A 88 9.35 21.32 -5.05
CA LYS A 88 7.92 21.47 -5.33
C LYS A 88 7.36 20.16 -5.90
N LEU A 89 6.40 19.57 -5.18
CA LEU A 89 5.70 18.36 -5.60
C LEU A 89 4.37 18.70 -6.26
N GLU A 90 4.11 18.12 -7.43
CA GLU A 90 2.85 18.17 -8.15
C GLU A 90 2.36 16.75 -8.50
N SER A 91 1.05 16.60 -8.69
CA SER A 91 0.47 15.36 -9.18
C SER A 91 -0.43 15.59 -10.38
N ARG A 92 -0.40 14.65 -11.33
CA ARG A 92 -1.37 14.57 -12.43
C ARG A 92 -2.28 13.38 -12.19
N ASP A 93 -3.55 13.68 -12.00
CA ASP A 93 -4.59 12.67 -11.86
C ASP A 93 -5.19 12.37 -13.24
N LEU A 94 -4.80 11.21 -13.80
CA LEU A 94 -5.28 10.70 -15.08
C LEU A 94 -6.13 9.44 -14.87
N TRP A 95 -6.66 9.25 -13.65
CA TRP A 95 -7.25 7.98 -13.28
C TRP A 95 -8.55 7.69 -14.04
N LYS A 96 -9.33 8.73 -14.33
CA LYS A 96 -10.58 8.58 -15.08
C LYS A 96 -10.32 8.17 -16.53
N GLU A 97 -9.25 8.65 -17.13
CA GLU A 97 -8.89 8.42 -18.53
C GLU A 97 -8.14 7.08 -18.68
N THR A 98 -7.00 6.96 -18.01
CA THR A 98 -6.05 5.85 -18.21
C THR A 98 -5.95 4.93 -17.00
N GLY A 99 -6.50 5.33 -15.85
CA GLY A 99 -6.31 4.62 -14.58
C GLY A 99 -5.00 4.98 -13.89
N GLU A 100 -4.32 6.03 -14.33
CA GLU A 100 -2.97 6.39 -13.87
C GLU A 100 -2.96 7.60 -12.95
N ILE A 101 -1.99 7.61 -12.03
CA ILE A 101 -1.58 8.78 -11.27
C ILE A 101 -0.08 8.98 -11.52
N GLU A 102 0.33 10.24 -11.69
CA GLU A 102 1.73 10.62 -11.87
C GLU A 102 2.14 11.67 -10.84
N PHE A 103 3.39 11.61 -10.39
CA PHE A 103 4.03 12.61 -9.53
C PHE A 103 5.21 13.25 -10.25
N ILE A 104 5.31 14.57 -10.08
CA ILE A 104 6.31 15.44 -10.71
C ILE A 104 6.95 16.26 -9.60
N VAL A 105 8.28 16.39 -9.62
CA VAL A 105 9.05 17.22 -8.70
C VAL A 105 9.90 18.18 -9.52
N ASP A 106 9.75 19.49 -9.28
CA ASP A 106 10.48 20.55 -9.99
C ASP A 106 10.48 20.36 -11.53
N ASP A 107 9.28 20.14 -12.09
CA ASP A 107 9.02 19.85 -13.51
C ASP A 107 9.61 18.52 -14.06
N GLU A 108 10.22 17.70 -13.20
CA GLU A 108 10.72 16.37 -13.55
C GLU A 108 9.76 15.26 -13.10
N PHE A 109 9.46 14.32 -14.00
CA PHE A 109 8.72 13.11 -13.66
C PHE A 109 9.50 12.25 -12.65
N VAL A 110 8.84 11.83 -11.57
CA VAL A 110 9.46 10.99 -10.52
C VAL A 110 8.74 9.68 -10.25
N GLY A 111 7.46 9.53 -10.61
CA GLY A 111 6.79 8.24 -10.44
C GLY A 111 5.39 8.19 -11.03
N ARG A 112 4.96 6.99 -11.42
CA ARG A 112 3.64 6.72 -11.99
C ARG A 112 3.12 5.38 -11.51
N ALA A 113 1.81 5.24 -11.38
CA ALA A 113 1.22 3.91 -11.33
C ALA A 113 -0.15 3.88 -11.96
N LYS A 114 -0.50 2.70 -12.49
CA LYS A 114 -1.80 2.42 -13.09
C LYS A 114 -2.56 1.41 -12.25
N TYR A 115 -3.78 1.76 -11.84
CA TYR A 115 -4.69 0.84 -11.18
C TYR A 115 -6.14 1.22 -11.41
N ARG A 116 -6.78 0.60 -12.41
CA ARG A 116 -8.14 0.97 -12.85
C ARG A 116 -9.23 0.63 -11.83
N ALA A 117 -9.04 -0.41 -11.01
CA ALA A 117 -10.09 -0.82 -10.07
C ALA A 117 -10.29 0.19 -8.93
N LYS A 118 -9.23 0.91 -8.51
CA LYS A 118 -9.29 1.80 -7.34
C LYS A 118 -8.28 2.95 -7.40
N ARG A 119 -8.78 4.18 -7.54
CA ARG A 119 -7.94 5.41 -7.60
C ARG A 119 -6.93 5.53 -6.47
N VAL A 120 -7.35 5.21 -5.24
CA VAL A 120 -6.48 5.31 -4.05
C VAL A 120 -5.24 4.41 -4.17
N VAL A 121 -5.40 3.20 -4.73
CA VAL A 121 -4.28 2.26 -4.92
C VAL A 121 -3.33 2.77 -6.00
N ALA A 122 -3.85 3.30 -7.12
CA ALA A 122 -3.02 3.95 -8.14
C ALA A 122 -2.21 5.10 -7.53
N ASN A 123 -2.85 5.96 -6.76
CA ASN A 123 -2.18 7.09 -6.09
C ASN A 123 -1.09 6.62 -5.13
N ASN A 124 -1.38 5.62 -4.31
CA ASN A 124 -0.43 5.11 -3.33
C ASN A 124 0.79 4.45 -3.99
N ARG A 125 0.56 3.67 -5.06
CA ARG A 125 1.65 3.03 -5.83
C ARG A 125 2.51 4.08 -6.52
N ALA A 126 1.90 5.08 -7.16
CA ALA A 126 2.63 6.18 -7.80
C ALA A 126 3.45 6.97 -6.77
N ALA A 127 2.90 7.21 -5.59
CA ALA A 127 3.61 7.89 -4.51
C ALA A 127 4.79 7.07 -3.97
N ASN A 128 4.61 5.75 -3.85
CA ASN A 128 5.68 4.84 -3.44
C ASN A 128 6.82 4.84 -4.47
N GLU A 129 6.51 4.75 -5.77
CA GLU A 129 7.49 4.82 -6.85
C GLU A 129 8.26 6.16 -6.80
N ALA A 130 7.54 7.28 -6.73
CA ALA A 130 8.13 8.62 -6.64
C ALA A 130 9.05 8.78 -5.43
N TYR A 131 8.64 8.27 -4.26
CA TYR A 131 9.47 8.29 -3.07
C TYR A 131 10.78 7.51 -3.23
N GLN A 132 10.72 6.31 -3.82
CA GLN A 132 11.93 5.51 -4.07
C GLN A 132 12.86 6.19 -5.07
N GLU A 133 12.31 6.81 -6.12
CA GLU A 133 13.10 7.50 -7.13
C GLU A 133 13.82 8.73 -6.55
N ILE A 134 13.15 9.53 -5.72
CA ILE A 134 13.78 10.66 -5.02
C ILE A 134 14.90 10.17 -4.09
N LEU A 135 14.65 9.11 -3.30
CA LEU A 135 15.69 8.52 -2.44
C LEU A 135 16.90 8.05 -3.26
N ARG A 136 16.68 7.43 -4.41
CA ARG A 136 17.74 6.97 -5.30
C ARG A 136 18.59 8.14 -5.81
N LYS A 137 17.95 9.22 -6.26
CA LYS A 137 18.64 10.43 -6.73
C LYS A 137 19.48 11.08 -5.64
N LEU A 138 18.94 11.21 -4.43
CA LEU A 138 19.66 11.78 -3.28
C LEU A 138 20.90 10.96 -2.90
N ARG A 139 20.79 9.62 -2.89
CA ARG A 139 21.94 8.74 -2.60
C ARG A 139 23.07 8.90 -3.61
N LEU A 140 22.74 9.08 -4.89
CA LEU A 140 23.74 9.28 -5.96
C LEU A 140 24.45 10.61 -5.87
N GLN A 141 23.79 11.65 -5.34
CA GLN A 141 24.41 12.96 -5.11
C GLN A 141 25.44 12.88 -3.97
N THR A 142 25.09 12.25 -2.84
CA THR A 142 26.01 12.09 -1.70
C THR A 142 27.30 11.35 -2.06
N THR A 143 27.24 10.32 -2.92
CA THR A 143 28.44 9.57 -3.34
C THR A 143 29.40 10.34 -4.25
N ARG A 144 28.94 11.40 -4.92
CA ARG A 144 29.78 12.23 -5.79
C ARG A 144 30.55 13.29 -5.01
N ASP A 145 29.96 13.82 -3.94
CA ASP A 145 30.57 14.86 -3.11
C ASP A 145 31.71 14.30 -2.20
N ASP A 146 31.81 12.98 -2.02
CA ASP A 146 32.86 12.32 -1.22
C ASP A 146 34.16 12.02 -2.01
N HIS A 147 34.22 12.33 -3.32
CA HIS A 147 35.36 12.03 -4.20
C HIS A 147 36.04 13.28 -4.79
N ASP A 148 35.63 14.48 -4.39
CA ASP A 148 36.25 15.78 -4.75
C ASP A 148 36.91 16.45 -3.53
#